data_AF-A0A4R9PC02-F1
#
_entry.id   AF-A0A4R9PC02-F1
#
_cell.length_a   1.000
_cell.length_b   1.000
_cell.length_c   1.000
_cell.angle_alpha   90.00
_cell.angle_beta   90.00
_cell.angle_gamma   90.00
#
_symmetry.space_group_name_H-M   'P 1'
#
loop_
_entity.id
_entity.type
_entity.pdbx_description
1 polymer ?
#
loop_
_entity_poly.entity_id
_entity_poly.type
_entity_poly.pdbx_seq_one_letter_code
_entity_poly.pdbx_strand_id
1 'polypeptide(L)'
;ELAGRPYELVAVAGGWQHRTKKVFGDVIHAAFGTPAGQGAKELSQLETLVLMCIAYFQPITRGELSSFFGKEVSRDLIGVLRAQDLIASGPRSPQP
;
A
#
# COMPACT_ATOMS: atom_id res chain seq x y z
N GLU A 1 3.85 -38.33 9.71
CA GLU A 1 4.63 -38.08 8.47
C GLU A 1 5.20 -36.66 8.32
N LEU A 2 4.61 -35.61 8.91
CA LEU A 2 5.08 -34.22 8.73
C LEU A 2 6.19 -33.73 9.69
N ALA A 3 6.50 -34.48 10.76
CA ALA A 3 7.41 -34.02 11.83
C ALA A 3 8.79 -33.54 11.31
N GLY A 4 9.38 -34.25 10.35
CA GLY A 4 10.68 -33.91 9.76
C GLY A 4 10.63 -32.99 8.54
N ARG A 5 9.44 -32.55 8.09
CA ARG A 5 9.32 -31.68 6.92
C ARG A 5 9.53 -30.21 7.30
N PRO A 6 10.04 -29.36 6.38
CA PRO A 6 10.22 -27.93 6.63
C PRO A 6 8.90 -27.13 6.61
N TYR A 7 7.77 -27.80 6.35
CA TYR A 7 6.44 -27.23 6.30
C TYR A 7 5.47 -28.00 7.22
N GLU A 8 4.36 -27.36 7.53
CA GLU A 8 3.28 -27.87 8.37
C GLU A 8 1.91 -27.61 7.70
N LEU A 9 0.89 -28.35 8.12
CA LEU A 9 -0.49 -28.10 7.73
C LEU A 9 -1.14 -27.14 8.74
N VAL A 10 -1.66 -26.02 8.25
CA VAL A 10 -2.33 -24.99 9.06
C VAL A 10 -3.76 -24.82 8.59
N ALA A 11 -4.70 -24.77 9.54
CA ALA A 11 -6.09 -24.44 9.25
C ALA A 11 -6.24 -22.91 9.08
N VAL A 12 -6.75 -22.47 7.94
CA VAL A 12 -6.91 -21.05 7.59
C VAL A 12 -8.26 -20.86 6.88
N ALA A 13 -9.12 -19.99 7.42
CA ALA A 13 -10.42 -19.64 6.83
C ALA A 13 -11.28 -20.85 6.39
N GLY A 14 -11.26 -21.94 7.17
CA GLY A 14 -12.04 -23.16 6.90
C GLY A 14 -11.37 -24.17 5.95
N GLY A 15 -10.18 -23.88 5.42
CA GLY A 15 -9.38 -24.80 4.61
C GLY A 15 -8.06 -25.18 5.28
N TRP A 16 -7.34 -26.11 4.66
CA TRP A 16 -6.00 -26.53 5.08
C TRP A 16 -4.96 -26.04 4.08
N GLN A 17 -3.86 -25.47 4.58
CA GLN A 17 -2.74 -24.98 3.78
C GLN A 17 -1.44 -25.60 4.26
N HIS A 18 -0.57 -26.00 3.33
CA HIS A 18 0.83 -26.23 3.64
C HIS A 18 1.52 -24.87 3.79
N ARG A 19 2.18 -24.64 4.93
CA ARG A 19 2.97 -23.43 5.19
C ARG A 19 4.35 -23.80 5.70
N THR A 20 5.35 -23.02 5.31
CA THR A 20 6.71 -23.20 5.83
C THR A 20 6.75 -22.91 7.32
N LYS A 21 7.47 -23.74 8.08
CA LYS A 21 7.61 -23.56 9.53
C LYS A 21 8.24 -22.21 9.85
N LYS A 22 7.74 -21.54 10.89
CA LYS A 22 8.14 -20.18 11.29
C LYS A 22 9.65 -20.01 11.51
N VAL A 23 10.35 -21.07 11.94
CA VAL A 23 11.81 -21.07 12.15
C VAL A 23 12.61 -20.69 10.89
N PHE A 24 12.05 -20.88 9.70
CA PHE A 24 12.69 -20.51 8.44
C PHE A 24 12.36 -19.08 7.98
N GLY A 25 11.63 -18.30 8.78
CA GLY A 25 11.18 -16.95 8.39
C GLY A 25 12.33 -16.05 7.94
N ASP A 26 13.37 -15.92 8.76
CA ASP A 26 14.50 -15.02 8.50
C ASP A 26 15.25 -15.40 7.21
N VAL A 27 15.49 -16.70 6.99
CA VAL A 27 16.19 -17.17 5.78
C VAL A 27 15.35 -17.02 4.52
N ILE A 28 14.02 -17.15 4.61
CA ILE A 28 13.10 -16.89 3.51
C ILE A 28 13.10 -15.39 3.16
N HIS A 29 13.02 -14.52 4.17
CA HIS A 29 13.11 -13.07 3.97
C HIS A 29 14.45 -12.65 3.37
N ALA A 30 15.56 -13.25 3.81
CA ALA A 30 16.87 -12.99 3.23
C ALA A 30 16.97 -13.44 1.76
N ALA A 31 16.40 -14.60 1.42
CA ALA A 31 16.50 -15.18 0.08
C ALA A 31 15.59 -14.50 -0.96
N PHE A 32 14.38 -14.13 -0.56
CA PHE A 32 13.36 -13.56 -1.46
C PHE A 32 13.21 -12.05 -1.31
N GLY A 33 13.99 -11.44 -0.42
CA GLY A 33 13.80 -10.06 0.01
C GLY A 33 12.54 -9.91 0.84
N THR A 34 12.16 -8.65 1.08
CA THR A 34 10.86 -8.36 1.64
C THR A 34 9.76 -8.71 0.63
N PRO A 35 8.65 -9.35 1.05
CA PRO A 35 7.45 -9.55 0.23
C PRO A 35 7.05 -8.27 -0.51
N ALA A 36 6.45 -8.39 -1.70
CA ALA A 36 5.88 -7.25 -2.41
C ALA A 36 4.98 -6.44 -1.46
N GLY A 37 5.32 -5.16 -1.23
CA GLY A 37 4.63 -4.27 -0.29
C GLY A 37 5.26 -4.14 1.10
N GLN A 38 6.16 -5.03 1.51
CA GLN A 38 6.95 -4.86 2.74
C GLN A 38 8.21 -4.04 2.41
N GLY A 39 8.29 -2.80 2.90
CA GLY A 39 9.35 -1.84 2.53
C GLY A 39 8.87 -0.66 1.70
N ALA A 40 7.62 -0.71 1.21
CA ALA A 40 6.91 0.53 0.92
C ALA A 40 6.72 1.29 2.23
N LYS A 41 7.00 2.59 2.23
CA LYS A 41 6.74 3.46 3.38
C LYS A 41 5.26 3.30 3.76
N GLU A 42 4.99 2.95 5.00
CA GLU A 42 3.61 2.96 5.49
C GLU A 42 3.02 4.38 5.33
N LEU A 43 1.83 4.44 4.72
CA LEU A 43 1.12 5.71 4.58
C LEU A 43 0.62 6.16 5.94
N SER A 44 0.90 7.42 6.29
CA SER A 44 0.23 8.10 7.39
C SER A 44 -1.28 8.18 7.14
N GLN A 45 -2.05 8.37 8.21
CA GLN A 45 -3.50 8.49 8.12
C GLN A 45 -3.93 9.60 7.13
N LEU A 46 -3.20 10.72 7.08
CA LEU A 46 -3.49 11.81 6.16
C LEU A 46 -3.19 11.43 4.70
N GLU A 47 -2.05 10.78 4.43
CA GLU A 47 -1.71 10.30 3.09
C GLU A 47 -2.76 9.31 2.58
N THR A 48 -3.23 8.39 3.44
CA THR A 48 -4.30 7.43 3.13
C THR A 48 -5.62 8.13 2.82
N LEU A 49 -6.03 9.11 3.63
CA LEU A 49 -7.27 9.86 3.38
C LEU A 49 -7.21 10.65 2.06
N VAL A 50 -6.09 11.32 1.78
CA VAL A 50 -5.90 12.05 0.52
C VAL A 50 -5.91 11.10 -0.66
N LEU A 51 -5.22 9.96 -0.57
CA LEU A 51 -5.22 8.93 -1.60
C LEU A 51 -6.63 8.40 -1.88
N MET A 52 -7.42 8.13 -0.83
CA MET A 52 -8.82 7.74 -1.00
C MET A 52 -9.64 8.82 -1.70
N CYS A 53 -9.52 10.08 -1.30
CA CYS A 53 -10.22 11.18 -1.98
C CYS A 53 -9.83 11.28 -3.46
N ILE A 54 -8.55 11.12 -3.81
CA ILE A 54 -8.13 11.08 -5.21
C ILE A 54 -8.77 9.89 -5.92
N ALA A 55 -8.73 8.69 -5.34
CA ALA A 55 -9.27 7.48 -5.96
C ALA A 55 -10.79 7.57 -6.22
N TYR A 56 -11.54 8.13 -5.28
CA TYR A 56 -13.00 8.28 -5.39
C TYR A 56 -13.43 9.41 -6.31
N PHE A 57 -12.69 10.51 -6.36
CA PHE A 57 -13.13 11.75 -7.01
C PHE A 57 -12.25 12.18 -8.19
N GLN A 58 -11.29 11.35 -8.62
CA GLN A 58 -10.54 11.65 -9.84
C GLN A 58 -11.49 11.83 -11.05
N PRO A 59 -11.24 12.82 -11.92
CA PRO A 59 -10.16 13.81 -11.85
C PRO A 59 -10.42 14.90 -10.79
N ILE A 60 -9.45 15.12 -9.89
CA ILE A 60 -9.52 16.15 -8.82
C ILE A 60 -8.18 16.88 -8.69
N THR A 61 -8.23 18.19 -8.45
CA THR A 61 -7.08 19.05 -8.25
C THR A 61 -6.65 19.12 -6.79
N ARG A 62 -5.39 19.54 -6.52
CA ARG A 62 -4.91 19.82 -5.16
C ARG A 62 -5.73 20.92 -4.46
N GLY A 63 -6.24 21.88 -5.24
CA GLY A 63 -7.10 22.95 -4.73
C GLY A 63 -8.42 22.40 -4.21
N GLU A 64 -9.10 21.58 -5.01
CA GLU A 64 -10.34 20.91 -4.61
C GLU A 64 -10.14 19.97 -3.42
N LEU A 65 -9.02 19.22 -3.37
CA LEU A 65 -8.66 18.43 -2.19
C LEU A 65 -8.54 19.33 -0.94
N SER A 66 -7.86 20.49 -1.06
CA SER A 66 -7.70 21.41 0.07
C SER A 66 -9.03 21.98 0.54
N SER A 67 -9.94 22.31 -0.38
CA SER A 67 -11.32 22.72 -0.07
C SER A 67 -12.09 21.61 0.63
N PHE A 68 -11.97 20.36 0.17
CA PHE A 68 -12.65 19.21 0.77
C PHE A 68 -12.20 18.95 2.22
N PHE A 69 -10.90 19.07 2.51
CA PHE A 69 -10.35 18.85 3.85
C PHE A 69 -10.41 20.09 4.76
N GLY A 70 -10.80 21.26 4.25
CA GLY A 70 -10.81 22.52 5.00
C GLY A 70 -9.42 22.99 5.43
N LYS A 71 -8.35 22.44 4.84
CA LYS A 71 -6.95 22.77 5.11
C LYS A 71 -6.10 22.54 3.87
N GLU A 72 -4.99 23.26 3.77
CA GLU A 72 -4.09 23.09 2.62
C GLU A 72 -3.52 21.66 2.58
N VAL A 73 -3.66 21.00 1.43
CA VAL A 73 -2.94 19.78 1.09
C VAL A 73 -1.60 20.18 0.48
N SER A 74 -0.49 19.88 1.17
CA SER A 74 0.85 20.29 0.72
C SER A 74 1.25 19.62 -0.60
N ARG A 75 2.12 20.29 -1.36
CA ARG A 75 2.70 19.72 -2.58
C ARG A 75 3.57 18.50 -2.29
N ASP A 76 4.23 18.50 -1.13
CA ASP A 76 5.09 17.40 -0.69
C ASP A 76 4.28 16.13 -0.45
N LEU A 77 3.08 16.24 0.11
CA LEU A 77 2.20 15.08 0.29
C LEU A 77 1.83 14.46 -1.07
N ILE A 78 1.44 15.28 -2.05
CA ILE A 78 1.19 14.82 -3.43
C ILE A 78 2.48 14.20 -4.03
N GLY A 79 3.64 14.78 -3.72
CA GLY A 79 4.95 14.24 -4.10
C GLY A 79 5.23 12.86 -3.52
N VAL A 80 4.93 12.64 -2.24
CA VAL A 80 5.10 11.34 -1.56
C VAL A 80 4.21 10.28 -2.21
N LEU A 81 2.93 10.59 -2.47
CA LEU A 81 2.02 9.64 -3.11
C LEU A 81 2.47 9.30 -4.54
N ARG A 82 2.97 10.28 -5.29
CA ARG A 82 3.53 10.05 -6.63
C ARG A 82 4.83 9.25 -6.61
N ALA A 83 5.72 9.49 -5.64
CA ALA A 83 6.98 8.77 -5.49
C ALA A 83 6.80 7.28 -5.13
N GLN A 84 5.62 6.92 -4.61
CA GLN A 84 5.20 5.54 -4.36
C GLN A 84 4.37 4.96 -5.51
N ASP A 85 4.29 5.65 -6.66
CA ASP A 85 3.52 5.25 -7.85
C ASP A 85 2.01 5.04 -7.58
N LEU A 86 1.47 5.67 -6.53
CA LEU A 86 0.05 5.54 -6.16
C LEU A 86 -0.86 6.48 -6.94
N ILE A 87 -0.32 7.59 -7.45
CA ILE A 87 -1.06 8.59 -8.24
C ILE A 87 -0.22 9.11 -9.40
N ALA A 88 -0.88 9.54 -10.47
CA ALA A 88 -0.27 10.17 -11.63
C ALA A 88 -0.88 11.55 -11.92
N SER A 89 -0.24 12.32 -12.80
CA SER A 89 -0.85 13.55 -13.32
C SER A 89 -2.00 13.19 -14.26
N GLY A 90 -3.21 13.63 -13.92
CA GLY A 90 -4.38 13.52 -14.79
C GLY A 90 -4.37 14.54 -15.94
N PRO A 91 -5.35 14.45 -16.87
CA PRO A 91 -5.52 15.44 -17.92
C PRO A 91 -5.74 16.84 -17.33
N ARG A 92 -5.04 17.85 -17.86
CA ARG A 92 -5.27 19.24 -17.47
C ARG A 92 -6.56 19.70 -18.11
N SER A 93 -7.64 19.79 -17.33
CA SER A 93 -8.88 20.39 -17.80
C SER A 93 -8.63 21.86 -18.15
N PRO A 94 -9.00 22.35 -19.35
CA PRO A 94 -9.01 23.77 -19.60
C PRO A 94 -10.05 24.40 -18.68
N GLN A 95 -9.61 25.24 -17.74
CA GLN A 95 -10.53 26.11 -17.01
C GLN A 95 -10.76 27.38 -17.84
N PRO A 96 -12.02 27.80 -18.06
CA PRO A 96 -12.32 29.12 -18.61
C PRO A 96 -11.88 30.25 -17.67
#